data_AF-A0A2I0TCA6-F1
#
_entry.id   AF-A0A2I0TCA6-F1
#
_cell.length_a   1.000
_cell.length_b   1.000
_cell.length_c   1.000
_cell.angle_alpha   90.00
_cell.angle_beta   90.00
_cell.angle_gamma   90.00
#
_symmetry.space_group_name_H-M   'P 1'
#
loop_
_entity.id
_entity.type
_entity.pdbx_description
1 polymer ?
#
loop_
_entity_poly.entity_id
_entity_poly.type
_entity_poly.pdbx_seq_one_letter_code
_entity_poly.pdbx_strand_id
1 'polypeptide(L)'
;MIWQGLLASYLPWLSFCDLAGSERCNKTQAFGDRLKEAGNINNSLHILGKCIAALKQNQNPKMKPSYIPFRESKLTRLFQPFFCGKGKACMIVNINPHASTYDETLHVMKFSAIAKQVIQTILPKSCGYFPPKLVGGDGKPVMHFDANTSVDDFPDSTETYAEEEVDITILSHEDRESKILQLERQLDEQSGKLLALGSLNSDKLTTENNMELDLMNKTMKRANEGLQKQCKEKEEVALA
;
A
#
# COMPACT_ATOMS: atom_id res chain seq x y z
N MET A 1 44.46 7.30 3.05
CA MET A 1 43.95 7.37 1.66
C MET A 1 43.35 6.00 1.34
N ILE A 2 42.02 5.88 1.46
CA ILE A 2 41.04 5.76 0.36
C ILE A 2 41.17 4.40 -0.35
N TRP A 3 40.02 3.72 -0.50
CA TRP A 3 39.75 2.45 -1.20
C TRP A 3 39.49 1.21 -0.32
N GLN A 4 38.40 1.24 0.45
CA GLN A 4 37.40 0.16 0.39
C GLN A 4 36.03 0.76 0.03
N GLY A 5 36.00 1.56 -1.03
CA GLY A 5 34.83 1.67 -1.87
C GLY A 5 34.90 0.52 -2.87
N LEU A 6 34.40 -0.66 -2.50
CA LEU A 6 34.22 -1.75 -3.45
C LEU A 6 32.72 -2.03 -3.55
N LEU A 7 32.14 -1.44 -4.58
CA LEU A 7 30.87 -1.76 -5.23
C LEU A 7 29.90 -2.61 -4.39
N ALA A 8 29.00 -1.95 -3.66
CA ALA A 8 27.68 -2.52 -3.46
C ALA A 8 26.98 -2.52 -4.83
N SER A 9 27.33 -3.50 -5.67
CA SER A 9 26.61 -3.80 -6.90
C SER A 9 25.17 -4.03 -6.50
N TYR A 10 24.28 -3.09 -6.82
CA TYR A 10 22.85 -3.26 -6.68
C TYR A 10 22.43 -4.35 -7.66
N LEU A 11 22.51 -5.61 -7.24
CA LEU A 11 21.97 -6.70 -8.04
C LEU A 11 20.45 -6.56 -8.01
N PRO A 12 19.79 -6.41 -9.17
CA PRO A 12 18.35 -6.37 -9.24
C PRO A 12 17.81 -7.73 -8.76
N TRP A 13 17.01 -7.71 -7.71
CA TRP A 13 16.29 -8.87 -7.21
C TRP A 13 14.85 -8.86 -7.74
N LEU A 14 14.37 -10.02 -8.19
CA LEU A 14 13.00 -10.24 -8.60
C LEU A 14 12.43 -11.36 -7.72
N SER A 15 11.22 -11.14 -7.19
CA SER A 15 10.53 -12.13 -6.37
C SER A 15 9.13 -12.34 -6.93
N PHE A 16 8.76 -13.61 -7.11
CA PHE A 16 7.38 -14.03 -7.36
C PHE A 16 6.83 -14.63 -6.07
N CYS A 17 5.64 -14.17 -5.68
CA CYS A 17 4.97 -14.67 -4.48
C CYS A 17 3.58 -15.14 -4.87
N ASP A 18 3.30 -16.41 -4.59
CA ASP A 18 1.97 -16.99 -4.68
C ASP A 18 1.34 -16.94 -3.28
N LEU A 19 0.21 -16.25 -3.16
CA LEU A 19 -0.50 -16.08 -1.90
C LEU A 19 -1.64 -17.10 -1.82
N ALA A 20 -1.81 -17.70 -0.64
CA ALA A 20 -3.00 -18.49 -0.36
C ALA A 20 -4.27 -17.62 -0.48
N GLY A 21 -5.41 -18.28 -0.70
CA GLY A 21 -6.68 -17.59 -0.89
C GLY A 21 -7.23 -16.93 0.39
N SER A 22 -8.06 -15.90 0.20
CA SER A 22 -8.72 -15.16 1.29
C SER A 22 -10.13 -15.65 1.59
N GLU A 23 -10.47 -16.87 1.20
CA GLU A 23 -11.80 -17.43 1.35
C GLU A 23 -12.20 -17.56 2.83
N ARG A 24 -13.51 -17.42 3.07
CA ARG A 24 -14.03 -17.50 4.43
C ARG A 24 -14.13 -18.95 4.89
N CYS A 25 -13.58 -19.21 6.07
CA CYS A 25 -13.62 -20.53 6.70
C CYS A 25 -15.05 -21.08 6.84
N ASN A 26 -16.08 -20.24 6.95
CA ASN A 26 -17.47 -20.71 7.08
C ASN A 26 -18.00 -21.44 5.84
N LYS A 27 -17.38 -21.24 4.66
CA LYS A 27 -17.73 -21.96 3.43
C LYS A 27 -16.97 -23.28 3.30
N THR A 28 -15.84 -23.39 3.95
CA THR A 28 -15.03 -24.61 3.99
C THR A 28 -15.49 -25.42 5.20
N GLN A 29 -16.01 -26.63 5.02
CA GLN A 29 -16.30 -27.54 6.15
C GLN A 29 -14.99 -28.08 6.77
N ALA A 30 -14.08 -27.18 7.11
CA ALA A 30 -12.76 -27.43 7.65
C ALA A 30 -12.86 -27.53 9.17
N PHE A 31 -12.31 -28.61 9.74
CA PHE A 31 -12.30 -28.86 11.17
C PHE A 31 -10.86 -29.09 11.66
N GLY A 32 -10.63 -28.90 12.96
CA GLY A 32 -9.35 -29.13 13.61
C GLY A 32 -8.22 -28.28 13.01
N ASP A 33 -7.12 -28.92 12.64
CA ASP A 33 -5.91 -28.24 12.14
C ASP A 33 -6.15 -27.44 10.85
N ARG A 34 -7.05 -27.89 9.97
CA ARG A 34 -7.40 -27.14 8.75
C ARG A 34 -8.08 -25.81 9.05
N LEU A 35 -8.91 -25.75 10.10
CA LEU A 35 -9.54 -24.49 10.51
C LEU A 35 -8.48 -23.51 11.06
N LYS A 36 -7.51 -24.03 11.82
CA LYS A 36 -6.39 -23.24 12.35
C LYS A 36 -5.49 -22.72 11.22
N GLU A 37 -5.21 -23.55 10.22
CA GLU A 37 -4.47 -23.16 9.01
C GLU A 37 -5.21 -22.05 8.25
N ALA A 38 -6.50 -22.24 7.96
CA ALA A 38 -7.32 -21.25 7.29
C ALA A 38 -7.41 -19.92 8.08
N GLY A 39 -7.45 -20.00 9.41
CA GLY A 39 -7.35 -18.83 10.29
C GLY A 39 -6.01 -18.10 10.14
N ASN A 40 -4.89 -18.82 10.07
CA ASN A 40 -3.57 -18.22 9.89
C ASN A 40 -3.39 -17.59 8.50
N ILE A 41 -3.90 -18.23 7.45
CA ILE A 41 -3.92 -17.70 6.09
C ILE A 41 -4.67 -16.36 6.09
N ASN A 42 -5.91 -16.35 6.57
CA ASN A 42 -6.73 -15.16 6.63
C ASN A 42 -6.13 -14.05 7.52
N ASN A 43 -5.51 -14.41 8.64
CA ASN A 43 -4.83 -13.44 9.49
C ASN A 43 -3.67 -12.74 8.77
N SER A 44 -2.84 -13.49 8.03
CA SER A 44 -1.71 -12.91 7.29
C SER A 44 -2.16 -11.96 6.17
N LEU A 45 -3.22 -12.31 5.45
CA LEU A 45 -3.83 -11.48 4.41
C LEU A 45 -4.54 -10.25 4.98
N HIS A 46 -5.20 -10.40 6.13
CA HIS A 46 -5.81 -9.30 6.85
C HIS A 46 -4.77 -8.27 7.30
N ILE A 47 -3.63 -8.73 7.84
CA ILE A 47 -2.51 -7.85 8.22
C ILE A 47 -1.92 -7.15 7.00
N LEU A 48 -1.80 -7.84 5.85
CA LEU A 48 -1.43 -7.22 4.58
C LEU A 48 -2.41 -6.10 4.18
N GLY A 49 -3.71 -6.36 4.32
CA GLY A 49 -4.80 -5.38 4.30
C GLY A 49 -4.52 -4.12 5.11
N LYS A 50 -4.26 -4.30 6.41
CA LYS A 50 -3.96 -3.22 7.34
C LYS A 50 -2.72 -2.43 6.92
N CYS A 51 -1.65 -3.11 6.49
CA CYS A 51 -0.44 -2.45 6.01
C CYS A 51 -0.70 -1.54 4.81
N ILE A 52 -1.42 -2.02 3.81
CA ILE A 52 -1.75 -1.26 2.60
C ILE A 52 -2.65 -0.06 2.92
N ALA A 53 -3.64 -0.23 3.80
CA ALA A 53 -4.50 0.87 4.23
C ALA A 53 -3.71 1.95 4.99
N ALA A 54 -2.84 1.55 5.92
CA ALA A 54 -1.98 2.47 6.67
C ALA A 54 -0.97 3.20 5.76
N LEU A 55 -0.38 2.50 4.79
CA LEU A 55 0.49 3.11 3.77
C LEU A 55 -0.23 4.21 3.00
N LYS A 56 -1.44 3.91 2.51
CA LYS A 56 -2.28 4.90 1.81
C LYS A 56 -2.60 6.09 2.72
N GLN A 57 -2.98 5.86 3.97
CA GLN A 57 -3.29 6.93 4.91
C GLN A 57 -2.08 7.84 5.13
N ASN A 58 -0.88 7.26 5.24
CA ASN A 58 0.36 7.99 5.46
C ASN A 58 0.82 8.83 4.26
N GLN A 59 0.23 8.62 3.08
CA GLN A 59 0.46 9.49 1.92
C GLN A 59 -0.36 10.78 1.98
N ASN A 60 -1.31 10.91 2.91
CA ASN A 60 -2.08 12.14 3.07
C ASN A 60 -1.31 13.12 3.98
N PRO A 61 -0.78 14.25 3.46
CA PRO A 61 0.01 15.19 4.25
C PRO A 61 -0.81 15.90 5.34
N LYS A 62 -2.16 15.87 5.25
CA LYS A 62 -3.05 16.46 6.26
C LYS A 62 -3.28 15.55 7.46
N MET A 63 -2.88 14.28 7.39
CA MET A 63 -3.07 13.32 8.48
C MET A 63 -1.74 13.00 9.15
N LYS A 64 -1.79 12.81 10.48
CA LYS A 64 -0.63 12.32 11.23
C LYS A 64 -0.25 10.92 10.71
N PRO A 65 1.05 10.65 10.43
CA PRO A 65 1.49 9.32 10.04
C PRO A 65 1.09 8.27 11.08
N SER A 66 0.41 7.23 10.62
CA SER A 66 0.00 6.06 11.39
C SER A 66 1.08 4.98 11.35
N TYR A 67 1.13 4.15 12.39
CA TYR A 67 2.01 2.98 12.43
C TYR A 67 1.60 1.95 11.37
N ILE A 68 2.56 1.45 10.60
CA ILE A 68 2.33 0.41 9.59
C ILE A 68 2.71 -0.96 10.19
N PRO A 69 1.76 -1.90 10.34
CA PRO A 69 1.97 -3.15 11.09
C PRO A 69 2.73 -4.24 10.34
N PHE A 70 3.84 -3.91 9.67
CA PHE A 70 4.66 -4.90 8.94
C PHE A 70 5.14 -6.04 9.84
N ARG A 71 5.30 -5.78 11.14
CA ARG A 71 5.80 -6.80 12.08
C ARG A 71 4.73 -7.79 12.54
N GLU A 72 3.45 -7.54 12.30
CA GLU A 72 2.36 -8.39 12.80
C GLU A 72 2.28 -9.73 12.06
N SER A 73 2.81 -9.86 10.84
CA SER A 73 2.87 -11.13 10.11
C SER A 73 4.23 -11.37 9.45
N LYS A 74 4.63 -12.63 9.28
CA LYS A 74 5.86 -12.97 8.54
C LYS A 74 5.78 -12.51 7.07
N LEU A 75 4.61 -12.63 6.46
CA LEU A 75 4.33 -12.20 5.09
C LEU A 75 4.62 -10.70 4.90
N THR A 76 4.06 -9.86 5.76
CA THR A 76 4.22 -8.41 5.64
C THR A 76 5.65 -7.94 5.96
N ARG A 77 6.41 -8.67 6.79
CA ARG A 77 7.86 -8.41 6.96
C ARG A 77 8.65 -8.65 5.68
N LEU A 78 8.31 -9.70 4.93
CA LEU A 78 8.96 -10.00 3.64
C LEU A 78 8.64 -8.93 2.59
N PHE A 79 7.43 -8.37 2.61
CA PHE A 79 7.02 -7.35 1.64
C PHE A 79 7.45 -5.92 2.01
N GLN A 80 7.82 -5.67 3.27
CA GLN A 80 8.22 -4.35 3.74
C GLN A 80 9.24 -3.63 2.83
N PRO A 81 10.32 -4.27 2.33
CA PRO A 81 11.26 -3.59 1.45
C PRO A 81 10.62 -3.04 0.16
N PHE A 82 9.66 -3.76 -0.42
CA PHE A 82 8.99 -3.36 -1.66
C PHE A 82 8.03 -2.19 -1.44
N PHE A 83 7.37 -2.11 -0.28
CA PHE A 83 6.49 -0.99 0.05
C PHE A 83 7.26 0.25 0.54
N CYS A 84 8.49 0.10 1.04
CA CYS A 84 9.34 1.19 1.52
C CYS A 84 10.34 1.71 0.47
N GLY A 85 10.06 1.51 -0.82
CA GLY A 85 10.82 2.14 -1.92
C GLY A 85 12.09 1.41 -2.36
N LYS A 86 12.28 0.12 -2.00
CA LYS A 86 13.40 -0.71 -2.49
C LYS A 86 13.00 -1.65 -3.64
N GLY A 87 12.13 -1.19 -4.54
CA GLY A 87 11.72 -1.98 -5.70
C GLY A 87 10.47 -1.41 -6.36
N LYS A 88 9.88 -2.22 -7.24
CA LYS A 88 8.51 -2.05 -7.74
C LYS A 88 7.71 -3.26 -7.24
N ALA A 89 6.40 -3.07 -7.03
CA ALA A 89 5.51 -4.18 -6.71
C ALA A 89 4.35 -4.20 -7.72
N CYS A 90 4.01 -5.39 -8.20
CA CYS A 90 2.83 -5.64 -9.01
C CYS A 90 1.97 -6.65 -8.26
N MET A 91 0.66 -6.43 -8.23
CA MET A 91 -0.31 -7.34 -7.66
C MET A 91 -1.20 -7.86 -8.78
N ILE A 92 -1.21 -9.18 -8.96
CA ILE A 92 -2.15 -9.86 -9.86
C ILE A 92 -3.29 -10.36 -8.99
N VAL A 93 -4.51 -10.01 -9.36
CA VAL A 93 -5.71 -10.35 -8.59
C VAL A 93 -6.49 -11.41 -9.32
N ASN A 94 -6.67 -12.56 -8.68
CA ASN A 94 -7.45 -13.66 -9.23
C ASN A 94 -8.87 -13.58 -8.66
N ILE A 95 -9.88 -13.54 -9.54
CA ILE A 95 -11.29 -13.47 -9.18
C ILE A 95 -12.07 -14.63 -9.78
N ASN A 96 -13.13 -15.06 -9.10
CA ASN A 96 -14.12 -15.98 -9.66
C ASN A 96 -15.35 -15.17 -10.11
N PRO A 97 -15.76 -15.26 -11.40
CA PRO A 97 -16.90 -14.52 -11.92
C PRO A 97 -18.26 -15.08 -11.46
N HIS A 98 -18.30 -16.21 -10.76
CA HIS A 98 -19.56 -16.81 -10.30
C HIS A 98 -20.24 -15.94 -9.23
N ALA A 99 -21.56 -15.79 -9.33
CA ALA A 99 -22.36 -15.05 -8.35
C ALA A 99 -22.23 -15.56 -6.89
N SER A 100 -21.91 -16.84 -6.67
CA SER A 100 -21.77 -17.45 -5.33
C SER A 100 -20.53 -16.91 -4.57
N THR A 101 -19.56 -16.35 -5.30
CA THR A 101 -18.35 -15.74 -4.76
C THR A 101 -18.39 -14.21 -4.82
N TYR A 102 -19.56 -13.61 -5.08
CA TYR A 102 -19.71 -12.15 -5.24
C TYR A 102 -19.08 -11.36 -4.09
N ASP A 103 -19.36 -11.72 -2.84
CA ASP A 103 -18.82 -11.01 -1.67
C ASP A 103 -17.29 -11.08 -1.58
N GLU A 104 -16.70 -12.22 -1.95
CA GLU A 104 -15.25 -12.42 -1.96
C GLU A 104 -14.61 -11.62 -3.10
N THR A 105 -15.20 -11.69 -4.29
CA THR A 105 -14.80 -10.89 -5.46
C THR A 105 -14.89 -9.40 -5.16
N LEU A 106 -15.97 -8.92 -4.52
CA LEU A 106 -16.10 -7.53 -4.11
C LEU A 106 -15.04 -7.13 -3.09
N HIS A 107 -14.73 -8.01 -2.14
CA HIS A 107 -13.72 -7.75 -1.11
C HIS A 107 -12.33 -7.59 -1.71
N VAL A 108 -11.92 -8.53 -2.58
CA VAL A 108 -10.59 -8.46 -3.23
C VAL A 108 -10.50 -7.28 -4.21
N MET A 109 -11.58 -6.94 -4.90
CA MET A 109 -11.63 -5.77 -5.78
C MET A 109 -11.45 -4.47 -4.99
N LYS A 110 -12.14 -4.30 -3.85
CA LYS A 110 -11.95 -3.14 -2.96
C LYS A 110 -10.52 -3.06 -2.44
N PHE A 111 -9.97 -4.19 -2.00
CA PHE A 111 -8.58 -4.27 -1.54
C PHE A 111 -7.60 -3.85 -2.64
N SER A 112 -7.77 -4.35 -3.88
CA SER A 112 -6.93 -4.01 -5.03
C SER A 112 -7.00 -2.53 -5.40
N ALA A 113 -8.18 -1.92 -5.30
CA ALA A 113 -8.37 -0.50 -5.58
C ALA A 113 -7.61 0.39 -4.58
N ILE A 114 -7.53 -0.03 -3.31
CA ILE A 114 -6.72 0.63 -2.29
C ILE A 114 -5.23 0.39 -2.56
N ALA A 115 -4.83 -0.85 -2.84
CA ALA A 115 -3.44 -1.21 -3.13
C ALA A 115 -2.85 -0.41 -4.30
N LYS A 116 -3.64 -0.21 -5.36
CA LYS A 116 -3.26 0.62 -6.52
C LYS A 116 -2.93 2.07 -6.18
N GLN A 117 -3.50 2.61 -5.09
CA GLN A 117 -3.28 4.00 -4.66
C GLN A 117 -2.04 4.15 -3.77
N VAL A 118 -1.43 3.03 -3.36
CA VAL A 118 -0.20 3.07 -2.58
C VAL A 118 0.97 3.47 -3.47
N ILE A 119 1.50 4.66 -3.23
CA ILE A 119 2.71 5.14 -3.89
C ILE A 119 3.88 4.69 -3.03
N GLN A 120 4.80 3.94 -3.64
CA GLN A 120 6.04 3.54 -3.01
C GLN A 120 6.94 4.76 -2.90
N THR A 121 6.81 5.50 -1.80
CA THR A 121 7.70 6.62 -1.53
C THR A 121 9.10 6.06 -1.32
N ILE A 122 10.01 6.40 -2.23
CA ILE A 122 11.45 6.26 -1.99
C ILE A 122 11.75 7.20 -0.83
N LEU A 123 11.71 6.67 0.39
CA LEU A 123 12.00 7.48 1.56
C LEU A 123 13.45 7.98 1.44
N PRO A 124 13.73 9.29 1.47
CA PRO A 124 15.08 9.76 1.65
C PRO A 124 15.56 9.31 3.03
N LYS A 125 16.32 8.20 3.04
CA LYS A 125 17.09 7.63 4.15
C LYS A 125 16.65 8.03 5.57
N SER A 126 15.62 7.37 6.09
CA SER A 126 15.47 7.15 7.55
C SER A 126 14.55 5.98 7.89
N CYS A 127 14.52 4.92 7.07
CA CYS A 127 14.01 3.64 7.57
C CYS A 127 15.16 2.95 8.30
N GLY A 128 15.26 3.20 9.60
CA GLY A 128 16.23 2.56 10.48
C GLY A 128 16.10 1.04 10.41
N TYR A 129 16.93 0.41 9.59
CA TYR A 129 17.45 -0.91 9.91
C TYR A 129 18.18 -0.74 11.24
N PHE A 130 17.49 -0.99 12.35
CA PHE A 130 18.20 -1.27 13.59
C PHE A 130 18.84 -2.65 13.38
N PRO A 131 20.18 -2.75 13.27
CA PRO A 131 20.81 -4.06 13.33
C PRO A 131 20.43 -4.71 14.68
N PRO A 132 20.32 -6.04 14.76
CA PRO A 132 20.28 -6.70 16.05
C PRO A 132 21.53 -6.25 16.81
N LYS A 133 21.35 -5.62 17.98
CA LYS A 133 22.48 -5.19 18.82
C LYS A 133 23.36 -6.42 19.05
N LEU A 134 24.60 -6.32 18.56
CA LEU A 134 25.66 -7.24 18.92
C LEU A 134 25.83 -7.16 20.44
N VAL A 135 25.84 -8.35 21.04
CA VAL A 135 26.03 -8.64 22.45
C VAL A 135 27.32 -7.94 22.92
N GLY A 136 27.22 -7.07 23.92
CA GLY A 136 28.38 -6.58 24.66
C GLY A 136 29.05 -7.74 25.39
N GLY A 137 30.39 -7.74 25.44
CA GLY A 137 31.23 -8.80 26.00
C GLY A 137 31.13 -9.02 27.51
N ASP A 138 29.99 -8.71 28.11
CA ASP A 138 29.74 -8.66 29.55
C ASP A 138 28.26 -8.97 29.88
N GLY A 139 27.68 -9.97 29.22
CA GLY A 139 26.74 -10.94 29.82
C GLY A 139 25.50 -10.44 30.60
N LYS A 140 25.10 -9.17 30.55
CA LYS A 140 23.93 -8.66 31.29
C LYS A 140 22.92 -7.98 30.37
N PRO A 141 21.64 -8.42 30.38
CA PRO A 141 20.57 -7.67 29.75
C PRO A 141 20.19 -6.48 30.64
N VAL A 142 20.36 -5.26 30.11
CA VAL A 142 19.86 -4.03 30.73
C VAL A 142 18.53 -3.69 30.06
N MET A 143 17.44 -4.07 30.71
CA MET A 143 16.22 -3.29 30.98
C MET A 143 15.12 -4.26 31.45
N HIS A 144 14.77 -4.15 32.73
CA HIS A 144 13.60 -4.76 33.36
C HIS A 144 12.38 -3.89 33.04
N PHE A 145 11.26 -4.47 32.62
CA PHE A 145 9.96 -3.81 32.74
C PHE A 145 8.88 -4.86 32.97
N ASP A 146 8.38 -4.87 34.20
CA ASP A 146 7.45 -5.85 34.75
C ASP A 146 6.03 -5.68 34.21
N ALA A 147 5.32 -6.81 34.13
CA ALA A 147 3.90 -6.89 33.86
C ALA A 147 3.12 -6.97 35.19
N ASN A 148 2.04 -6.18 35.26
CA ASN A 148 0.82 -6.29 36.09
C ASN A 148 0.61 -5.28 37.23
N THR A 149 -0.61 -4.71 37.23
CA THR A 149 -1.39 -4.13 38.37
C THR A 149 -0.99 -2.68 38.73
N SER A 150 -1.84 -1.67 38.98
CA SER A 150 -3.26 -1.55 39.38
C SER A 150 -3.80 -0.13 39.08
N VAL A 151 -5.13 -0.04 39.15
CA VAL A 151 -6.06 1.10 39.29
C VAL A 151 -5.56 2.40 39.94
N ASP A 152 -6.18 3.48 39.45
CA ASP A 152 -6.41 4.82 40.05
C ASP A 152 -5.20 5.74 40.28
N ASP A 153 -5.04 6.74 39.40
CA ASP A 153 -5.03 8.15 39.82
C ASP A 153 -5.18 9.10 38.61
N PHE A 154 -6.24 9.91 38.65
CA PHE A 154 -6.42 11.10 37.80
C PHE A 154 -5.42 12.18 38.24
N PRO A 155 -5.00 13.06 37.33
CA PRO A 155 -5.25 14.46 37.61
C PRO A 155 -5.97 15.17 36.48
N ASP A 156 -7.07 15.76 36.90
CA ASP A 156 -7.78 16.89 36.31
C ASP A 156 -6.82 18.03 35.92
N SER A 157 -7.01 18.55 34.71
CA SER A 157 -6.61 19.91 34.33
C SER A 157 -7.34 20.27 33.04
N THR A 158 -8.57 20.72 33.21
CA THR A 158 -9.14 21.81 32.42
C THR A 158 -8.11 22.92 32.19
N GLU A 159 -7.70 23.14 30.94
CA GLU A 159 -7.33 24.47 30.43
C GLU A 159 -7.73 24.60 28.94
N THR A 160 -8.93 25.15 28.76
CA THR A 160 -9.27 26.27 27.87
C THR A 160 -8.56 26.35 26.51
N TYR A 161 -9.13 25.68 25.50
CA TYR A 161 -9.00 26.16 24.12
C TYR A 161 -10.10 27.21 23.91
N ALA A 162 -9.71 28.48 23.88
CA ALA A 162 -10.54 29.53 23.34
C ALA A 162 -10.69 29.27 21.83
N GLU A 163 -11.72 28.53 21.46
CA GLU A 163 -12.29 28.66 20.14
C GLU A 163 -12.88 30.07 20.09
N GLU A 164 -12.29 30.98 19.32
CA GLU A 164 -13.04 32.14 18.82
C GLU A 164 -14.07 31.59 17.81
N GLU A 165 -15.13 30.98 18.34
CA GLU A 165 -16.40 30.88 17.63
C GLU A 165 -16.87 32.31 17.38
N VAL A 166 -16.79 32.75 16.12
CA VAL A 166 -17.46 33.99 15.72
C VAL A 166 -18.96 33.70 15.79
N ASP A 167 -19.57 34.18 16.86
CA ASP A 167 -20.98 34.06 17.18
C ASP A 167 -21.84 34.51 15.97
N ILE A 168 -22.48 33.55 15.31
CA ILE A 168 -23.24 33.74 14.07
C ILE A 168 -24.38 34.73 14.28
N THR A 169 -24.76 35.02 15.53
CA THR A 169 -25.82 35.95 15.90
C THR A 169 -25.46 37.43 15.75
N ILE A 170 -24.18 37.79 15.50
CA ILE A 170 -23.68 39.19 15.46
C ILE A 170 -23.42 39.73 14.04
N LEU A 171 -23.72 38.98 12.98
CA LEU A 171 -23.64 39.50 11.60
C LEU A 171 -24.96 40.18 11.20
N SER A 172 -24.93 41.26 10.42
CA SER A 172 -26.16 41.79 9.81
C SER A 172 -26.66 40.82 8.72
N HIS A 173 -27.92 40.94 8.28
CA HIS A 173 -28.46 40.07 7.22
C HIS A 173 -27.61 40.19 5.94
N GLU A 174 -27.19 41.40 5.61
CA GLU A 174 -26.38 41.72 4.42
C GLU A 174 -24.97 41.11 4.48
N ASP A 175 -24.36 41.04 5.67
CA ASP A 175 -23.03 40.43 5.84
C ASP A 175 -23.08 38.91 5.68
N ARG A 176 -24.17 38.26 6.11
CA ARG A 176 -24.36 36.80 5.92
C ARG A 176 -24.55 36.46 4.44
N GLU A 177 -25.38 37.22 3.74
CA GLU A 177 -25.60 37.05 2.30
C GLU A 177 -24.31 37.28 1.50
N SER A 178 -23.55 38.32 1.86
CA SER A 178 -22.25 38.60 1.26
C SER A 178 -21.25 37.45 1.47
N LYS A 179 -21.28 36.81 2.66
CA LYS A 179 -20.40 35.68 2.96
C LYS A 179 -20.80 34.41 2.21
N ILE A 180 -22.09 34.14 2.07
CA ILE A 180 -22.61 33.02 1.30
C ILE A 180 -22.19 33.17 -0.17
N LEU A 181 -22.43 34.34 -0.77
CA LEU A 181 -21.98 34.66 -2.14
C LEU A 181 -20.47 34.53 -2.33
N GLN A 182 -19.69 34.94 -1.33
CA GLN A 182 -18.23 34.81 -1.36
C GLN A 182 -17.79 33.34 -1.36
N LEU A 183 -18.43 32.49 -0.53
CA LEU A 183 -18.13 31.07 -0.44
C LEU A 183 -18.57 30.30 -1.69
N GLU A 184 -19.74 30.63 -2.25
CA GLU A 184 -20.21 30.05 -3.52
C GLU A 184 -19.25 30.35 -4.67
N ARG A 185 -18.78 31.60 -4.78
CA ARG A 185 -17.78 31.98 -5.78
C ARG A 185 -16.45 31.23 -5.59
N GLN A 186 -16.02 31.02 -4.35
CA GLN A 186 -14.83 30.22 -4.07
C GLN A 186 -15.02 28.76 -4.47
N LEU A 187 -16.20 28.19 -4.23
CA LEU A 187 -16.53 26.81 -4.59
C LEU A 187 -16.54 26.61 -6.12
N ASP A 188 -17.13 27.53 -6.86
CA ASP A 188 -17.15 27.52 -8.34
C ASP A 188 -15.74 27.63 -8.93
N GLU A 189 -14.89 28.49 -8.36
CA GLU A 189 -13.51 28.64 -8.81
C GLU A 189 -12.69 27.37 -8.54
N GLN A 190 -12.91 26.69 -7.41
CA GLN A 190 -12.27 25.40 -7.11
C GLN A 190 -12.79 24.28 -8.03
N SER A 191 -14.09 24.27 -8.33
CA SER A 191 -14.71 23.30 -9.24
C SER A 191 -14.16 23.43 -10.67
N GLY A 192 -14.03 24.67 -11.17
CA GLY A 192 -13.43 24.95 -12.48
C GLY A 192 -11.96 24.52 -12.58
N LYS A 193 -11.17 24.75 -11.52
CA LYS A 193 -9.77 24.29 -11.45
C LYS A 193 -9.66 22.77 -11.46
N LEU A 194 -10.58 22.07 -10.78
CA LEU A 194 -10.62 20.60 -10.76
C LEU A 194 -10.96 20.02 -12.14
N LEU A 195 -11.93 20.61 -12.86
CA LEU A 195 -12.32 20.19 -14.21
C LEU A 195 -11.19 20.40 -15.24
N ALA A 196 -10.47 21.52 -15.15
CA ALA A 196 -9.33 21.81 -16.01
C ALA A 196 -8.15 20.84 -15.77
N LEU A 197 -7.84 20.54 -14.50
CA LEU A 197 -6.84 19.54 -14.13
C LEU A 197 -7.24 18.12 -14.53
N GLY A 198 -8.54 17.80 -14.46
CA GLY A 198 -9.08 16.50 -14.86
C GLY A 198 -8.91 16.21 -16.35
N SER A 199 -9.19 17.19 -17.21
CA SER A 199 -9.06 17.03 -18.67
C SER A 199 -7.60 16.85 -19.11
N LEU A 200 -6.67 17.66 -18.58
CA LEU A 200 -5.25 17.56 -18.93
C LEU A 200 -4.59 16.26 -18.47
N ASN A 201 -5.02 15.71 -17.33
CA ASN A 201 -4.49 14.44 -16.81
C ASN A 201 -5.09 13.24 -17.53
N SER A 202 -6.36 13.31 -17.95
CA SER A 202 -7.00 12.24 -18.73
C SER A 202 -6.27 12.00 -20.05
N ASP A 203 -6.02 13.06 -20.82
CA ASP A 203 -5.42 12.95 -22.15
C ASP A 203 -3.97 12.45 -22.11
N LYS A 204 -3.17 12.92 -21.13
CA LYS A 204 -1.81 12.41 -20.92
C LYS A 204 -1.80 10.94 -20.54
N LEU A 205 -2.65 10.54 -19.58
CA LEU A 205 -2.70 9.18 -19.07
C LEU A 205 -3.21 8.19 -20.13
N THR A 206 -4.18 8.59 -20.96
CA THR A 206 -4.63 7.75 -22.09
C THR A 206 -3.55 7.60 -23.16
N THR A 207 -2.80 8.65 -23.45
CA THR A 207 -1.77 8.60 -24.50
C THR A 207 -0.55 7.78 -24.07
N GLU A 208 -0.12 7.90 -22.81
CA GLU A 208 0.96 7.07 -22.24
C GLU A 208 0.57 5.60 -22.17
N ASN A 209 -0.64 5.28 -21.68
CA ASN A 209 -1.12 3.89 -21.62
C ASN A 209 -1.23 3.25 -23.01
N ASN A 210 -1.67 4.01 -24.02
CA ASN A 210 -1.79 3.50 -25.39
C ASN A 210 -0.41 3.22 -26.03
N MET A 211 0.59 4.06 -25.77
CA MET A 211 1.96 3.81 -26.24
C MET A 211 2.62 2.63 -25.53
N GLU A 212 2.42 2.49 -24.21
CA GLU A 212 2.97 1.37 -23.45
C GLU A 212 2.34 0.03 -23.88
N LEU A 213 1.04 0.03 -24.17
CA LEU A 213 0.32 -1.14 -24.70
C LEU A 213 0.82 -1.53 -26.10
N ASP A 214 1.08 -0.56 -26.97
CA ASP A 214 1.64 -0.82 -28.31
C ASP A 214 3.07 -1.39 -28.24
N LEU A 215 3.91 -0.85 -27.35
CA LEU A 215 5.27 -1.34 -27.14
C LEU A 215 5.28 -2.78 -26.58
N MET A 216 4.39 -3.06 -25.63
CA MET A 216 4.21 -4.40 -25.06
C MET A 216 3.77 -5.40 -26.14
N ASN A 217 2.78 -5.04 -26.96
CA ASN A 217 2.28 -5.89 -28.05
C ASN A 217 3.37 -6.17 -29.10
N LYS A 218 4.18 -5.16 -29.45
CA LYS A 218 5.33 -5.32 -30.37
C LYS A 218 6.39 -6.25 -29.79
N THR A 219 6.68 -6.15 -28.50
CA THR A 219 7.69 -6.99 -27.83
C THR A 219 7.22 -8.45 -27.75
N MET A 220 5.96 -8.66 -27.37
CA MET A 220 5.31 -9.97 -27.35
C MET A 220 5.33 -10.63 -28.74
N LYS A 221 5.04 -9.86 -29.79
CA LYS A 221 5.07 -10.37 -31.16
C LYS A 221 6.46 -10.85 -31.58
N ARG A 222 7.51 -10.06 -31.30
CA ARG A 222 8.91 -10.46 -31.59
C ARG A 222 9.35 -11.69 -30.80
N ALA A 223 8.96 -11.78 -29.53
CA ALA A 223 9.27 -12.94 -28.70
C ALA A 223 8.62 -14.22 -29.27
N ASN A 224 7.36 -14.11 -29.71
CA ASN A 224 6.63 -15.24 -30.29
C ASN A 224 7.25 -15.68 -31.63
N GLU A 225 7.62 -14.74 -32.49
CA GLU A 225 8.33 -15.02 -33.75
C GLU A 225 9.69 -15.70 -33.50
N GLY A 226 10.44 -15.24 -32.48
CA GLY A 226 11.70 -15.85 -32.08
C GLY A 226 11.55 -17.29 -31.57
N LEU A 227 10.54 -17.54 -30.74
CA LEU A 227 10.20 -18.88 -30.24
C LEU A 227 9.81 -19.83 -31.38
N GLN A 228 8.99 -19.37 -32.33
CA GLN A 228 8.62 -20.17 -33.49
C GLN A 228 9.84 -20.54 -34.36
N LYS A 229 10.78 -19.60 -34.52
CA LYS A 229 12.02 -19.85 -35.25
C LYS A 229 12.91 -20.88 -34.55
N GLN A 230 13.08 -20.76 -33.23
CA GLN A 230 13.82 -21.74 -32.44
C GLN A 230 13.18 -23.13 -32.43
N CYS A 231 11.85 -23.22 -32.43
CA CYS A 231 11.14 -24.49 -32.56
C CYS A 231 11.42 -25.15 -33.91
N LYS A 232 11.37 -24.39 -35.01
CA LYS A 232 11.68 -24.91 -36.36
C LYS A 232 13.14 -25.36 -36.49
N GLU A 233 14.09 -24.56 -35.98
CA GLU A 233 15.52 -24.93 -36.00
C GLU A 233 15.77 -26.20 -35.19
N LYS A 234 15.08 -26.39 -34.06
CA LYS A 234 15.18 -27.63 -33.27
C LYS A 234 14.55 -28.84 -33.95
N GLU A 235 13.46 -28.67 -34.70
CA GLU A 235 12.86 -29.74 -35.50
C GLU A 235 13.75 -30.16 -36.67
N GLU A 236 14.39 -29.20 -37.37
CA GLU A 236 15.33 -29.50 -38.46
C GLU A 236 16.57 -30.23 -37.96
N VAL A 237 17.12 -29.85 -36.80
CA VAL A 237 18.25 -30.56 -36.16
C VAL A 237 17.85 -31.95 -35.65
N ALA A 238 16.60 -32.16 -35.26
CA ALA A 238 16.13 -33.48 -34.84
C ALA A 238 15.86 -34.45 -36.00
N LEU A 239 15.77 -33.94 -37.24
CA LEU A 239 15.50 -34.72 -38.45
C LEU A 239 16.75 -34.99 -39.31
N ALA A 240 17.90 -34.43 -38.95
CA ALA A 240 19.20 -34.62 -39.60
C ALA A 240 20.08 -35.63 -38.84
#